data_AF-A0A177BTZ5-F1
#
_entry.id   AF-A0A177BTZ5-F1
#
_cell.length_a   1.000
_cell.length_b   1.000
_cell.length_c   1.000
_cell.angle_alpha   90.00
_cell.angle_beta   90.00
_cell.angle_gamma   90.00
#
_symmetry.space_group_name_H-M   'P 1'
#
loop_
_entity.id
_entity.type
_entity.pdbx_description
1 polymer ?
#
loop_
_entity_poly.entity_id
_entity_poly.type
_entity_poly.pdbx_seq_one_letter_code
_entity_poly.pdbx_strand_id
1 'polypeptide(L)'
;MASAPDPDVPAADSSLAPEAAYGKLPFDQFVLDSWEYTIPVEQDQKQWNEIAIQWLGMDYTSRRAYHVTALKLSNVTSDDARMPTPDQIHRVLMPHQTTEERNRALTVPHCLWIRTCYEPNLTSVFADMTRFMVAPNANFLIDNQTLYDVGDDWSKVFLRMPHIPDVEMYYADPDVVDYEVEYEPPEEVDLQPLYDADLKMKCVHFLLDKEALQRQLLKVLWLDRHGKLVWWNWMAPSNVQAFEGLLNGLGIGLSRIMEMAEVDAQYREKGVVVPYDDY
;
A
#
# COMPACT_ATOMS: atom_id res chain seq x y z
N MET A 1 7.53 38.59 11.73
CA MET A 1 7.50 38.47 10.26
C MET A 1 7.91 37.05 9.93
N ALA A 2 6.94 36.17 9.77
CA ALA A 2 7.18 34.76 9.47
C ALA A 2 7.46 34.64 7.96
N SER A 3 8.58 34.02 7.63
CA SER A 3 8.93 33.69 6.24
C SER A 3 7.96 32.62 5.75
N ALA A 4 7.33 32.87 4.60
CA ALA A 4 6.45 31.92 3.93
C ALA A 4 7.24 30.68 3.50
N PRO A 5 6.61 29.50 3.40
CA PRO A 5 7.25 28.33 2.83
C PRO A 5 7.64 28.59 1.37
N ASP A 6 8.82 28.10 1.01
CA ASP A 6 9.44 28.19 -0.31
C ASP A 6 8.55 27.49 -1.36
N PRO A 7 8.07 28.16 -2.41
CA PRO A 7 7.12 27.61 -3.38
C PRO A 7 7.76 26.69 -4.44
N ASP A 8 9.07 26.45 -4.40
CA ASP A 8 9.83 25.81 -5.48
C ASP A 8 10.29 24.37 -5.19
N VAL A 9 9.41 23.53 -4.64
CA VAL A 9 9.47 22.10 -5.00
C VAL A 9 8.48 21.93 -6.15
N PRO A 10 8.95 21.82 -7.41
CA PRO A 10 8.03 21.56 -8.50
C PRO A 10 7.36 20.22 -8.20
N ALA A 11 6.04 20.24 -7.99
CA ALA A 11 5.25 19.03 -8.15
C ALA A 11 5.65 18.48 -9.52
N ALA A 12 6.27 17.31 -9.55
CA ALA A 12 6.63 16.69 -10.82
C ALA A 12 5.33 16.65 -11.64
N ASP A 13 5.32 17.38 -12.76
CA ASP A 13 4.23 17.37 -13.73
C ASP A 13 4.27 15.99 -14.37
N SER A 14 3.79 15.00 -13.61
CA SER A 14 3.92 13.60 -13.96
C SER A 14 2.86 13.35 -15.03
N SER A 15 3.29 13.41 -16.28
CA SER A 15 2.50 12.85 -17.37
C SER A 15 2.16 11.40 -17.04
N LEU A 16 0.95 10.97 -17.39
CA LEU A 16 0.53 9.58 -17.20
C LEU A 16 1.47 8.66 -17.98
N ALA A 17 2.07 7.70 -17.28
CA ALA A 17 2.95 6.71 -17.90
C ALA A 17 2.15 5.87 -18.92
N PRO A 18 2.71 5.54 -20.09
CA PRO A 18 2.02 4.74 -21.11
C PRO A 18 1.50 3.39 -20.60
N GLU A 19 2.15 2.80 -19.61
CA GLU A 19 1.79 1.54 -18.95
C GLU A 19 0.71 1.73 -17.88
N ALA A 20 0.60 2.93 -17.30
CA ALA A 20 -0.46 3.31 -16.35
C ALA A 20 -1.69 3.92 -17.05
N ALA A 21 -1.71 3.95 -18.39
CA ALA A 21 -2.82 4.47 -19.17
C ALA A 21 -4.15 3.79 -18.79
N TYR A 22 -5.25 4.52 -18.92
CA TYR A 22 -6.58 4.02 -18.57
C TYR A 22 -6.92 2.73 -19.32
N GLY A 23 -7.28 1.69 -18.57
CA GLY A 23 -7.55 0.35 -19.08
C GLY A 23 -6.33 -0.57 -19.09
N LYS A 24 -5.14 -0.11 -18.68
CA LYS A 24 -3.95 -0.96 -18.64
C LYS A 24 -3.67 -1.57 -17.28
N LEU A 25 -4.26 -1.05 -16.20
CA LEU A 25 -4.09 -1.64 -14.88
C LEU A 25 -5.06 -2.83 -14.69
N PRO A 26 -4.67 -3.88 -13.95
CA PRO A 26 -5.54 -5.02 -13.66
C PRO A 26 -6.87 -4.60 -13.04
N PHE A 27 -6.85 -3.67 -12.08
CA PHE A 27 -8.07 -3.18 -11.46
C PHE A 27 -8.94 -2.39 -12.44
N ASP A 28 -8.38 -1.67 -13.42
CA ASP A 28 -9.20 -0.99 -14.44
C ASP A 28 -10.07 -1.99 -15.20
N GLN A 29 -9.50 -3.15 -15.55
CA GLN A 29 -10.22 -4.22 -16.25
C GLN A 29 -11.35 -4.76 -15.40
N PHE A 30 -11.09 -4.98 -14.10
CA PHE A 30 -12.12 -5.42 -13.16
C PHE A 30 -13.25 -4.39 -12.99
N VAL A 31 -12.91 -3.11 -12.89
CA VAL A 31 -13.88 -2.02 -12.78
C VAL A 31 -14.74 -1.95 -14.04
N LEU A 32 -14.14 -1.98 -15.23
CA LEU A 32 -14.88 -1.91 -16.49
C LEU A 32 -15.85 -3.09 -16.68
N ASP A 33 -15.47 -4.29 -16.23
CA ASP A 33 -16.34 -5.48 -16.27
C ASP A 33 -17.47 -5.41 -15.24
N SER A 34 -17.25 -4.73 -14.12
CA SER A 34 -18.19 -4.68 -12.98
C SER A 34 -19.06 -3.43 -12.93
N TRP A 35 -18.82 -2.45 -13.82
CA TRP A 35 -19.51 -1.16 -13.77
C TRP A 35 -20.94 -1.22 -14.30
N GLU A 36 -21.91 -0.86 -13.47
CA GLU A 36 -23.32 -0.72 -13.81
C GLU A 36 -23.64 0.70 -14.30
N TYR A 37 -23.68 0.87 -15.62
CA TYR A 37 -23.99 2.17 -16.24
C TYR A 37 -25.41 2.68 -15.99
N THR A 38 -26.33 1.81 -15.54
CA THR A 38 -27.70 2.15 -15.14
C THR A 38 -27.78 2.89 -13.82
N ILE A 39 -26.73 2.81 -12.98
CA ILE A 39 -26.64 3.56 -11.74
C ILE A 39 -26.39 5.05 -12.07
N PRO A 40 -27.06 6.01 -11.39
CA PRO A 40 -26.84 7.44 -11.61
C PRO A 40 -25.41 7.89 -11.28
N VAL A 41 -24.91 8.89 -12.02
CA VAL A 41 -23.53 9.40 -11.90
C VAL A 41 -23.20 9.88 -10.48
N GLU A 42 -24.18 10.39 -9.74
CA GLU A 42 -24.01 10.84 -8.37
C GLU A 42 -23.63 9.71 -7.40
N GLN A 43 -23.84 8.45 -7.81
CA GLN A 43 -23.48 7.26 -7.05
C GLN A 43 -22.19 6.59 -7.55
N ASP A 44 -21.52 7.14 -8.56
CA ASP A 44 -20.32 6.54 -9.16
C ASP A 44 -19.20 6.35 -8.10
N GLN A 45 -19.01 7.28 -7.15
CA GLN A 45 -18.03 7.09 -6.06
C GLN A 45 -18.40 5.95 -5.11
N LYS A 46 -19.70 5.75 -4.83
CA LYS A 46 -20.16 4.64 -3.99
C LYS A 46 -19.92 3.31 -4.71
N GLN A 47 -20.27 3.25 -5.99
CA GLN A 47 -20.05 2.08 -6.84
C GLN A 47 -18.56 1.74 -6.95
N TRP A 48 -17.68 2.73 -7.16
CA TRP A 48 -16.23 2.54 -7.15
C TRP A 48 -15.77 1.87 -5.84
N ASN A 49 -16.21 2.39 -4.69
CA ASN A 49 -15.84 1.83 -3.39
C ASN A 49 -16.33 0.38 -3.24
N GLU A 50 -17.55 0.06 -3.68
CA GLU A 50 -18.10 -1.30 -3.64
C GLU A 50 -17.29 -2.26 -4.52
N ILE A 51 -16.90 -1.83 -5.73
CA ILE A 51 -16.04 -2.61 -6.63
C ILE A 51 -14.64 -2.78 -6.03
N ALA A 52 -14.06 -1.74 -5.44
CA ALA A 52 -12.77 -1.83 -4.75
C ALA A 52 -12.82 -2.82 -3.57
N ILE A 53 -13.90 -2.83 -2.79
CA ILE A 53 -14.12 -3.82 -1.72
C ILE A 53 -14.18 -5.24 -2.30
N GLN A 54 -14.87 -5.44 -3.42
CA GLN A 54 -14.94 -6.75 -4.09
C GLN A 54 -13.55 -7.21 -4.52
N TRP A 55 -12.77 -6.34 -5.17
CA TRP A 55 -11.40 -6.64 -5.58
C TRP A 55 -10.50 -7.01 -4.40
N LEU A 56 -10.54 -6.20 -3.33
CA LEU A 56 -9.76 -6.48 -2.12
C LEU A 56 -10.21 -7.78 -1.45
N GLY A 57 -11.48 -8.17 -1.58
CA GLY A 57 -12.00 -9.45 -1.10
C GLY A 57 -11.60 -10.68 -1.93
N MET A 58 -11.12 -10.49 -3.17
CA MET A 58 -10.67 -11.58 -4.03
C MET A 58 -9.28 -12.09 -3.62
N ASP A 59 -9.03 -13.38 -3.86
CA ASP A 59 -7.69 -13.95 -3.81
C ASP A 59 -6.94 -13.76 -5.14
N TYR A 60 -5.65 -14.10 -5.17
CA TYR A 60 -4.85 -13.99 -6.38
C TYR A 60 -5.41 -14.81 -7.54
N THR A 61 -5.88 -16.03 -7.28
CA THR A 61 -6.46 -16.90 -8.30
C THR A 61 -7.61 -16.21 -9.04
N SER A 62 -8.47 -15.52 -8.28
CA SER A 62 -9.60 -14.78 -8.81
C SER A 62 -9.16 -13.51 -9.55
N ARG A 63 -8.13 -12.81 -9.06
CA ARG A 63 -7.59 -11.60 -9.73
C ARG A 63 -6.77 -11.92 -10.99
N ARG A 64 -6.25 -13.14 -11.11
CA ARG A 64 -5.30 -13.57 -12.16
C ARG A 64 -5.78 -13.27 -13.58
N ALA A 65 -7.07 -13.45 -13.87
CA ALA A 65 -7.59 -13.19 -15.20
C ALA A 65 -7.39 -11.72 -15.62
N TYR A 66 -7.60 -10.78 -14.70
CA TYR A 66 -7.43 -9.34 -14.92
C TYR A 66 -5.97 -8.96 -15.08
N HIS A 67 -5.09 -9.55 -14.27
CA HIS A 67 -3.63 -9.41 -14.41
C HIS A 67 -3.12 -9.89 -15.76
N VAL A 68 -3.55 -11.07 -16.22
CA VAL A 68 -3.18 -11.61 -17.54
C VAL A 68 -3.71 -10.72 -18.66
N THR A 69 -4.92 -10.17 -18.53
CA THR A 69 -5.49 -9.24 -19.50
C THR A 69 -4.67 -7.94 -19.55
N ALA A 70 -4.38 -7.32 -18.40
CA ALA A 70 -3.55 -6.13 -18.30
C ALA A 70 -2.17 -6.34 -18.94
N LEU A 71 -1.51 -7.48 -18.68
CA LEU A 71 -0.23 -7.82 -19.29
C LEU A 71 -0.32 -7.85 -20.84
N LYS A 72 -1.39 -8.44 -21.40
CA LYS A 72 -1.62 -8.46 -22.85
C LYS A 72 -1.89 -7.07 -23.44
N LEU A 73 -2.37 -6.12 -22.63
CA LEU A 73 -2.65 -4.74 -23.01
C LEU A 73 -1.47 -3.79 -22.80
N SER A 74 -0.42 -4.21 -22.08
CA SER A 74 0.75 -3.37 -21.75
C SER A 74 1.35 -2.66 -22.98
N ASN A 75 1.55 -3.41 -24.07
CA ASN A 75 2.12 -2.92 -25.33
C ASN A 75 1.08 -2.45 -26.37
N VAL A 76 -0.19 -2.39 -25.98
CA VAL A 76 -1.29 -2.00 -26.88
C VAL A 76 -1.42 -0.47 -26.90
N THR A 77 -1.68 0.07 -28.09
CA THR A 77 -1.89 1.51 -28.31
C THR A 77 -3.30 1.92 -27.92
N SER A 78 -3.51 3.20 -27.59
CA SER A 78 -4.78 3.71 -27.07
C SER A 78 -5.95 3.66 -28.06
N ASP A 79 -5.68 3.46 -29.35
CA ASP A 79 -6.66 3.35 -30.43
C ASP A 79 -7.14 1.91 -30.71
N ASP A 80 -6.57 0.91 -30.02
CA ASP A 80 -7.00 -0.48 -30.15
C ASP A 80 -8.40 -0.70 -29.57
N ALA A 81 -9.22 -1.50 -30.26
CA ALA A 81 -10.60 -1.78 -29.85
C ALA A 81 -10.75 -2.49 -28.49
N ARG A 82 -9.66 -3.04 -27.94
CA ARG A 82 -9.62 -3.62 -26.58
C ARG A 82 -9.43 -2.56 -25.49
N MET A 83 -9.06 -1.33 -25.84
CA MET A 83 -8.92 -0.24 -24.90
C MET A 83 -10.29 0.37 -24.56
N PRO A 84 -10.48 0.90 -23.34
CA PRO A 84 -11.74 1.52 -22.96
C PRO A 84 -12.07 2.73 -23.85
N THR A 85 -13.35 2.93 -24.10
CA THR A 85 -13.83 4.09 -24.87
C THR A 85 -13.62 5.40 -24.07
N PRO A 86 -13.62 6.57 -24.73
CA PRO A 86 -13.51 7.85 -24.04
C PRO A 86 -14.54 8.04 -22.92
N ASP A 87 -15.78 7.60 -23.14
CA ASP A 87 -16.86 7.70 -22.14
C ASP A 87 -16.58 6.83 -20.92
N GLN A 88 -16.03 5.62 -21.13
CA GLN A 88 -15.61 4.75 -20.04
C GLN A 88 -14.46 5.38 -19.25
N ILE A 89 -13.46 5.92 -19.95
CA ILE A 89 -12.33 6.59 -19.29
C ILE A 89 -12.83 7.77 -18.43
N HIS A 90 -13.63 8.66 -19.01
CA HIS A 90 -14.05 9.90 -18.36
C HIS A 90 -15.02 9.69 -17.21
N ARG A 91 -15.91 8.68 -17.29
CA ARG A 91 -16.88 8.40 -16.23
C ARG A 91 -16.34 7.43 -15.18
N VAL A 92 -15.70 6.34 -15.62
CA VAL A 92 -15.47 5.15 -14.79
C VAL A 92 -14.09 5.12 -14.15
N LEU A 93 -13.05 5.62 -14.82
CA LEU A 93 -11.67 5.44 -14.35
C LEU A 93 -11.02 6.75 -13.89
N MET A 94 -11.08 7.78 -14.75
CA MET A 94 -10.41 9.07 -14.52
C MET A 94 -10.83 9.80 -13.24
N PRO A 95 -12.11 9.80 -12.80
CA PRO A 95 -12.51 10.55 -11.61
C PRO A 95 -11.96 10.00 -10.29
N HIS A 96 -11.62 8.71 -10.24
CA HIS A 96 -11.37 8.02 -8.97
C HIS A 96 -9.88 7.87 -8.63
N GLN A 97 -8.99 8.06 -9.60
CA GLN A 97 -7.54 8.00 -9.38
C GLN A 97 -6.82 9.15 -10.08
N THR A 98 -5.86 9.75 -9.40
CA THR A 98 -4.97 10.77 -9.99
C THR A 98 -3.92 10.11 -10.87
N THR A 99 -3.32 10.90 -11.76
CA THR A 99 -2.18 10.43 -12.57
C THR A 99 -1.05 9.87 -11.71
N GLU A 100 -0.77 10.48 -10.56
CA GLU A 100 0.27 10.05 -9.64
C GLU A 100 -0.05 8.68 -9.02
N GLU A 101 -1.30 8.47 -8.58
CA GLU A 101 -1.76 7.18 -8.02
C GLU A 101 -1.66 6.07 -9.05
N ARG A 102 -2.04 6.36 -10.30
CA ARG A 102 -1.95 5.41 -11.41
C ARG A 102 -0.51 5.06 -11.76
N ASN A 103 0.37 6.06 -11.85
CA ASN A 103 1.80 5.83 -12.09
C ASN A 103 2.42 4.99 -10.96
N ARG A 104 2.05 5.27 -9.71
CA ARG A 104 2.54 4.52 -8.54
C ARG A 104 2.06 3.07 -8.52
N ALA A 105 0.90 2.76 -9.11
CA ALA A 105 0.41 1.39 -9.25
C ALA A 105 1.36 0.47 -10.06
N LEU A 106 2.25 1.03 -10.89
CA LEU A 106 3.23 0.26 -11.68
C LEU A 106 4.45 -0.21 -10.88
N THR A 107 4.74 0.47 -9.78
CA THR A 107 5.98 0.31 -9.02
C THR A 107 5.70 0.28 -7.53
N VAL A 108 4.51 -0.18 -7.10
CA VAL A 108 4.12 -0.18 -5.69
C VAL A 108 5.21 -0.89 -4.90
N PRO A 109 6.00 -0.16 -4.09
CA PRO A 109 7.04 -0.79 -3.30
C PRO A 109 6.37 -1.67 -2.25
N HIS A 110 7.10 -2.68 -1.78
CA HIS A 110 6.65 -3.48 -0.65
C HIS A 110 6.41 -2.64 0.62
N CYS A 111 7.03 -1.45 0.70
CA CYS A 111 6.95 -0.49 1.79
C CYS A 111 6.45 0.88 1.33
N LEU A 112 5.24 1.24 1.72
CA LEU A 112 4.70 2.59 1.55
C LEU A 112 4.59 3.29 2.90
N TRP A 113 4.76 4.60 2.84
CA TRP A 113 4.49 5.54 3.91
C TRP A 113 3.11 6.14 3.68
N ILE A 114 2.21 6.01 4.64
CA ILE A 114 0.82 6.46 4.53
C ILE A 114 0.56 7.50 5.60
N ARG A 115 0.28 8.74 5.19
CA ARG A 115 -0.15 9.80 6.10
C ARG A 115 -1.67 9.93 6.06
N THR A 116 -2.31 9.83 7.22
CA THR A 116 -3.77 10.04 7.35
C THR A 116 -4.12 11.17 8.32
N CYS A 117 -3.14 11.72 9.03
CA CYS A 117 -3.35 12.85 9.94
C CYS A 117 -2.76 14.15 9.41
N TYR A 118 -3.62 15.16 9.35
CA TYR A 118 -3.34 16.49 8.79
C TYR A 118 -3.59 17.64 9.78
N GLU A 119 -3.64 17.33 11.08
CA GLU A 119 -3.84 18.36 12.11
C GLU A 119 -2.70 19.39 12.08
N PRO A 120 -2.99 20.71 11.98
CA PRO A 120 -1.96 21.73 11.79
C PRO A 120 -0.86 21.77 12.86
N ASN A 121 -1.20 21.42 14.12
CA ASN A 121 -0.27 21.37 15.24
C ASN A 121 0.67 20.16 15.22
N LEU A 122 0.43 19.17 14.35
CA LEU A 122 1.28 17.99 14.18
C LEU A 122 2.14 18.07 12.91
N THR A 123 1.98 19.11 12.10
CA THR A 123 2.72 19.29 10.83
C THR A 123 4.23 19.32 11.02
N SER A 124 4.75 20.01 12.05
CA SER A 124 6.19 20.05 12.31
C SER A 124 6.72 18.69 12.74
N VAL A 125 5.95 17.94 13.53
CA VAL A 125 6.30 16.60 13.97
C VAL A 125 6.39 15.64 12.78
N PHE A 126 5.40 15.69 11.89
CA PHE A 126 5.45 14.94 10.63
C PHE A 126 6.72 15.27 9.83
N ALA A 127 7.01 16.56 9.63
CA ALA A 127 8.19 16.99 8.88
C ALA A 127 9.50 16.51 9.53
N ASP A 128 9.60 16.54 10.85
CA ASP A 128 10.77 16.06 11.59
C ASP A 128 10.94 14.54 11.47
N MET A 129 9.84 13.79 11.58
CA MET A 129 9.85 12.31 11.46
C MET A 129 10.21 11.82 10.06
N THR A 130 9.83 12.56 9.00
CA THR A 130 10.04 12.14 7.61
C THR A 130 11.27 12.73 6.95
N ARG A 131 11.90 13.75 7.58
CA ARG A 131 13.00 14.55 7.02
C ARG A 131 14.11 13.75 6.35
N PHE A 132 14.56 12.67 6.99
CA PHE A 132 15.73 11.92 6.54
C PHE A 132 15.38 10.70 5.68
N MET A 133 14.11 10.34 5.57
CA MET A 133 13.69 9.04 5.03
C MET A 133 12.78 9.17 3.82
N VAL A 134 11.92 10.18 3.82
CA VAL A 134 11.04 10.46 2.68
C VAL A 134 11.72 11.38 1.66
N ALA A 135 12.58 12.32 2.07
CA ALA A 135 13.26 13.22 1.14
C ALA A 135 14.03 12.50 0.00
N PRO A 136 14.73 11.38 0.21
CA PRO A 136 15.34 10.61 -0.89
C PRO A 136 14.35 9.69 -1.63
N ASN A 137 13.17 9.42 -1.06
CA ASN A 137 12.21 8.42 -1.52
C ASN A 137 10.76 8.97 -1.54
N ALA A 138 10.56 10.22 -2.00
CA ALA A 138 9.25 10.88 -1.97
C ALA A 138 8.16 10.08 -2.71
N ASN A 139 8.58 9.26 -3.68
CA ASN A 139 7.73 8.33 -4.40
C ASN A 139 7.11 7.24 -3.53
N PHE A 140 7.54 7.04 -2.28
CA PHE A 140 6.96 6.04 -1.37
C PHE A 140 6.00 6.65 -0.34
N LEU A 141 5.83 7.97 -0.33
CA LEU A 141 4.89 8.65 0.54
C LEU A 141 3.55 8.91 -0.15
N ILE A 142 2.48 8.48 0.52
CA ILE A 142 1.09 8.81 0.24
C ILE A 142 0.73 9.98 1.16
N ASP A 143 0.83 11.21 0.63
CA ASP A 143 0.57 12.44 1.37
C ASP A 143 -0.21 13.47 0.55
N ASN A 144 -1.53 13.45 0.69
CA ASN A 144 -2.46 14.42 0.11
C ASN A 144 -3.70 14.50 0.99
N GLN A 145 -3.85 15.61 1.73
CA GLN A 145 -4.97 15.79 2.67
C GLN A 145 -6.33 15.62 2.02
N THR A 146 -6.52 16.15 0.81
CA THR A 146 -7.82 16.11 0.13
C THR A 146 -8.23 14.69 -0.25
N LEU A 147 -7.28 13.76 -0.36
CA LEU A 147 -7.52 12.39 -0.79
C LEU A 147 -7.44 11.37 0.36
N TYR A 148 -6.58 11.62 1.36
CA TYR A 148 -6.20 10.63 2.37
C TYR A 148 -6.53 11.03 3.81
N ASP A 149 -7.24 12.14 4.02
CA ASP A 149 -7.88 12.45 5.32
C ASP A 149 -9.12 11.56 5.53
N VAL A 150 -8.86 10.28 5.80
CA VAL A 150 -9.87 9.21 5.89
C VAL A 150 -10.38 8.97 7.32
N GLY A 151 -9.94 9.81 8.27
CA GLY A 151 -10.21 9.64 9.70
C GLY A 151 -9.47 8.44 10.30
N ASP A 152 -10.11 7.77 11.26
CA ASP A 152 -9.49 6.66 12.00
C ASP A 152 -9.35 5.37 11.18
N ASP A 153 -10.10 5.26 10.08
CA ASP A 153 -10.08 4.09 9.21
C ASP A 153 -9.10 4.29 8.03
N TRP A 154 -7.81 4.17 8.35
CA TRP A 154 -6.71 4.29 7.38
C TRP A 154 -6.83 3.30 6.21
N SER A 155 -7.53 2.17 6.39
CA SER A 155 -7.68 1.15 5.34
C SER A 155 -8.46 1.64 4.13
N LYS A 156 -9.25 2.72 4.29
CA LYS A 156 -9.95 3.39 3.18
C LYS A 156 -9.03 3.93 2.09
N VAL A 157 -7.74 4.14 2.38
CA VAL A 157 -6.73 4.45 1.36
C VAL A 157 -6.72 3.37 0.26
N PHE A 158 -6.94 2.11 0.61
CA PHE A 158 -6.97 1.00 -0.36
C PHE A 158 -8.23 0.99 -1.23
N LEU A 159 -9.32 1.64 -0.83
CA LEU A 159 -10.48 1.82 -1.72
C LEU A 159 -10.15 2.73 -2.90
N ARG A 160 -9.21 3.65 -2.70
CA ARG A 160 -8.72 4.56 -3.74
C ARG A 160 -7.59 3.93 -4.55
N MET A 161 -6.70 3.19 -3.88
CA MET A 161 -5.59 2.48 -4.52
C MET A 161 -5.59 0.97 -4.18
N PRO A 162 -6.49 0.17 -4.80
CA PRO A 162 -6.60 -1.27 -4.49
C PRO A 162 -5.39 -2.11 -4.90
N HIS A 163 -4.50 -1.53 -5.71
CA HIS A 163 -3.24 -2.14 -6.13
C HIS A 163 -2.20 -2.21 -5.00
N ILE A 164 -2.33 -1.40 -3.95
CA ILE A 164 -1.34 -1.34 -2.87
C ILE A 164 -1.12 -2.71 -2.20
N PRO A 165 -2.17 -3.41 -1.74
CA PRO A 165 -2.01 -4.76 -1.18
C PRO A 165 -1.94 -5.88 -2.24
N ASP A 166 -1.97 -5.55 -3.53
CA ASP A 166 -1.98 -6.54 -4.64
C ASP A 166 -0.57 -6.86 -5.14
N VAL A 167 0.27 -7.35 -4.23
CA VAL A 167 1.72 -7.48 -4.40
C VAL A 167 2.19 -8.83 -4.98
N GLU A 168 1.30 -9.82 -5.11
CA GLU A 168 1.63 -11.19 -5.57
C GLU A 168 2.00 -11.30 -7.07
N MET A 169 2.09 -10.18 -7.80
CA MET A 169 2.41 -10.16 -9.23
C MET A 169 3.91 -10.31 -9.55
N TYR A 170 4.82 -9.96 -8.62
CA TYR A 170 6.25 -9.84 -8.94
C TYR A 170 7.04 -11.16 -8.92
N TYR A 171 6.50 -12.24 -8.35
CA TYR A 171 7.10 -13.56 -8.41
C TYR A 171 6.56 -14.33 -9.61
N ALA A 172 7.15 -14.03 -10.76
CA ALA A 172 6.81 -14.57 -12.06
C ALA A 172 6.91 -16.12 -12.12
N ASP A 173 5.80 -16.80 -11.93
CA ASP A 173 5.31 -17.88 -12.81
C ASP A 173 3.81 -18.12 -12.48
N PRO A 174 2.89 -18.12 -13.46
CA PRO A 174 1.53 -18.61 -13.27
C PRO A 174 1.40 -20.01 -12.65
N ASP A 175 2.47 -20.81 -12.65
CA ASP A 175 2.55 -22.16 -12.08
C ASP A 175 3.32 -22.22 -10.75
N VAL A 176 3.86 -21.09 -10.27
CA VAL A 176 4.45 -20.98 -8.92
C VAL A 176 3.30 -20.83 -7.94
N VAL A 177 2.90 -21.97 -7.39
CA VAL A 177 2.15 -22.05 -6.13
C VAL A 177 2.89 -21.19 -5.13
N ASP A 178 2.18 -20.31 -4.43
CA ASP A 178 2.64 -19.55 -3.26
C ASP A 178 3.61 -20.48 -2.51
N TYR A 179 4.92 -20.20 -2.56
CA TYR A 179 5.89 -21.04 -1.86
C TYR A 179 5.55 -20.85 -0.40
N GLU A 180 4.75 -21.77 0.17
CA GLU A 180 4.59 -21.87 1.61
C GLU A 180 6.01 -21.95 2.13
N VAL A 181 6.44 -20.91 2.83
CA VAL A 181 7.76 -20.92 3.44
C VAL A 181 7.67 -22.00 4.51
N GLU A 182 8.10 -23.21 4.18
CA GLU A 182 8.12 -24.35 5.08
C GLU A 182 9.23 -24.14 6.12
N TYR A 183 9.00 -23.23 7.09
CA TYR A 183 9.69 -23.32 8.37
C TYR A 183 8.72 -23.88 9.41
N GLU A 184 9.25 -24.79 10.23
CA GLU A 184 8.47 -25.54 11.21
C GLU A 184 7.75 -24.58 12.18
N PRO A 185 6.52 -24.92 12.58
CA PRO A 185 5.83 -24.14 13.60
C PRO A 185 6.66 -24.12 14.89
N PRO A 186 6.62 -23.01 15.65
CA PRO A 186 7.37 -22.90 16.89
C PRO A 186 6.89 -23.95 17.90
N GLU A 187 7.81 -24.51 18.69
CA GLU A 187 7.45 -25.40 19.82
C GLU A 187 6.69 -24.62 20.91
N GLU A 188 7.01 -23.33 21.06
CA GLU A 188 6.37 -22.43 22.01
C GLU A 188 4.99 -21.98 21.54
N VAL A 189 3.95 -22.43 22.25
CA VAL A 189 2.53 -22.17 21.91
C VAL A 189 2.21 -20.66 21.81
N ASP A 190 2.93 -19.81 22.53
CA ASP A 190 2.69 -18.37 22.55
C ASP A 190 3.41 -17.61 21.41
N LEU A 191 4.32 -18.25 20.67
CA LEU A 191 4.80 -17.75 19.38
C LEU A 191 3.85 -18.07 18.23
N GLN A 192 2.92 -19.00 18.42
CA GLN A 192 1.96 -19.41 17.38
C GLN A 192 1.19 -18.25 16.73
N PRO A 193 0.68 -17.24 17.47
CA PRO A 193 -0.04 -16.13 16.84
C PRO A 193 0.83 -15.27 15.90
N LEU A 194 2.11 -15.11 16.23
CA LEU A 194 3.06 -14.35 15.43
C LEU A 194 3.50 -15.16 14.19
N TYR A 195 3.74 -16.46 14.37
CA TYR A 195 3.97 -17.41 13.27
C TYR A 195 2.80 -17.42 12.28
N ASP A 196 1.56 -17.55 12.78
CA ASP A 196 0.34 -17.54 11.96
C ASP A 196 0.16 -16.22 11.21
N ALA A 197 0.67 -15.11 11.76
CA ALA A 197 0.65 -13.81 11.11
C ALA A 197 1.73 -13.71 10.02
N ASP A 198 2.93 -14.26 10.24
CA ASP A 198 4.00 -14.30 9.25
C ASP A 198 3.61 -15.14 8.03
N LEU A 199 2.88 -16.23 8.21
CA LEU A 199 2.37 -17.02 7.08
C LEU A 199 1.32 -16.28 6.23
N LYS A 200 0.61 -15.31 6.80
CA LYS A 200 -0.50 -14.59 6.13
C LYS A 200 -0.06 -13.28 5.49
N MET A 201 0.98 -12.67 6.02
CA MET A 201 1.46 -11.37 5.59
C MET A 201 1.93 -11.41 4.13
N LYS A 202 1.75 -10.30 3.41
CA LYS A 202 2.17 -10.13 2.01
C LYS A 202 2.77 -8.77 1.73
N CYS A 203 2.47 -7.74 2.52
CA CYS A 203 3.15 -6.46 2.45
C CYS A 203 3.29 -5.81 3.83
N VAL A 204 4.14 -4.78 3.90
CA VAL A 204 4.41 -4.03 5.13
C VAL A 204 4.39 -2.53 4.84
N HIS A 205 3.66 -1.73 5.62
CA HIS A 205 3.54 -0.29 5.39
C HIS A 205 3.72 0.51 6.67
N PHE A 206 4.22 1.73 6.56
CA PHE A 206 4.31 2.66 7.67
C PHE A 206 3.11 3.59 7.69
N LEU A 207 2.45 3.70 8.84
CA LEU A 207 1.31 4.59 9.04
C LEU A 207 1.68 5.75 9.97
N LEU A 208 1.40 6.96 9.49
CA LEU A 208 1.49 8.24 10.18
C LEU A 208 0.08 8.77 10.42
N ASP A 209 -0.64 8.10 11.32
CA ASP A 209 -1.93 8.55 11.82
C ASP A 209 -1.76 9.52 13.01
N LYS A 210 -2.88 9.95 13.58
CA LYS A 210 -2.86 10.92 14.69
C LYS A 210 -2.07 10.40 15.89
N GLU A 211 -2.23 9.13 16.23
CA GLU A 211 -1.58 8.52 17.38
C GLU A 211 -0.06 8.39 17.15
N ALA A 212 0.33 7.97 15.94
CA ALA A 212 1.72 7.88 15.52
C ALA A 212 2.44 9.23 15.66
N LEU A 213 1.84 10.29 15.11
CA LEU A 213 2.39 11.65 15.19
C LEU A 213 2.45 12.15 16.64
N GLN A 214 1.42 11.92 17.45
CA GLN A 214 1.43 12.33 18.86
C GLN A 214 2.51 11.63 19.68
N ARG A 215 2.77 10.35 19.39
CA ARG A 215 3.82 9.56 20.05
C ARG A 215 5.20 9.77 19.47
N GLN A 216 5.31 10.41 18.31
CA GLN A 216 6.56 10.51 17.52
C GLN A 216 7.13 9.13 17.16
N LEU A 217 6.25 8.17 16.90
CA LEU A 217 6.56 6.79 16.52
C LEU A 217 5.80 6.42 15.26
N LEU A 218 6.35 5.51 14.47
CA LEU A 218 5.71 4.96 13.29
C LEU A 218 4.94 3.70 13.65
N LYS A 219 3.73 3.55 13.11
CA LYS A 219 3.04 2.26 13.13
C LYS A 219 3.55 1.44 11.94
N VAL A 220 4.21 0.33 12.21
CA VAL A 220 4.56 -0.65 11.18
C VAL A 220 3.40 -1.62 11.07
N LEU A 221 2.80 -1.72 9.88
CA LEU A 221 1.63 -2.53 9.60
C LEU A 221 2.03 -3.67 8.70
N TRP A 222 1.79 -4.91 9.12
CA TRP A 222 1.86 -6.07 8.24
C TRP A 222 0.47 -6.46 7.80
N LEU A 223 0.28 -6.60 6.49
CA LEU A 223 -1.01 -6.79 5.87
C LEU A 223 -1.04 -8.09 5.07
N ASP A 224 -2.21 -8.72 4.99
CA ASP A 224 -2.44 -9.85 4.08
C ASP A 224 -2.69 -9.38 2.63
N ARG A 225 -2.89 -10.33 1.71
CA ARG A 225 -3.21 -10.09 0.28
C ARG A 225 -4.50 -9.29 0.03
N HIS A 226 -5.30 -9.05 1.06
CA HIS A 226 -6.55 -8.30 1.02
C HIS A 226 -6.39 -6.89 1.62
N GLY A 227 -5.18 -6.52 2.07
CA GLY A 227 -4.91 -5.27 2.77
C GLY A 227 -5.42 -5.26 4.21
N LYS A 228 -5.75 -6.42 4.79
CA LYS A 228 -6.19 -6.50 6.19
C LYS A 228 -4.99 -6.63 7.11
N LEU A 229 -5.08 -5.95 8.25
CA LEU A 229 -4.02 -5.96 9.26
C LEU A 229 -3.86 -7.35 9.89
N VAL A 230 -2.71 -7.99 9.69
CA VAL A 230 -2.36 -9.25 10.37
C VAL A 230 -1.58 -8.98 11.65
N TRP A 231 -0.66 -8.02 11.61
CA TRP A 231 0.20 -7.65 12.73
C TRP A 231 0.58 -6.17 12.72
N TRP A 232 0.96 -5.63 13.88
CA TRP A 232 1.47 -4.27 13.97
C TRP A 232 2.33 -4.03 15.21
N ASN A 233 3.31 -3.14 15.06
CA ASN A 233 4.20 -2.70 16.13
C ASN A 233 4.58 -1.22 15.95
N TRP A 234 5.18 -0.64 16.98
CA TRP A 234 5.75 0.70 16.92
C TRP A 234 7.23 0.67 16.55
N MET A 235 7.67 1.69 15.83
CA MET A 235 9.07 1.87 15.46
C MET A 235 9.48 3.32 15.62
N ALA A 236 10.69 3.54 16.16
CA ALA A 236 11.28 4.87 16.17
C ALA A 236 11.68 5.29 14.74
N PRO A 237 11.49 6.55 14.31
CA PRO A 237 11.91 7.00 12.99
C PRO A 237 13.38 6.73 12.68
N SER A 238 14.27 6.77 13.69
CA SER A 238 15.70 6.46 13.52
C SER A 238 15.98 5.05 13.02
N ASN A 239 15.05 4.12 13.20
CA ASN A 239 15.25 2.69 13.01
C ASN A 239 14.80 2.21 11.63
N VAL A 240 14.05 3.02 10.88
CA VAL A 240 13.43 2.57 9.64
C VAL A 240 14.46 2.29 8.55
N GLN A 241 15.55 3.05 8.46
CA GLN A 241 16.58 2.78 7.44
C GLN A 241 17.18 1.38 7.61
N ALA A 242 17.49 0.98 8.85
CA ALA A 242 17.98 -0.36 9.16
C ALA A 242 16.91 -1.42 8.83
N PHE A 243 15.66 -1.16 9.22
CA PHE A 243 14.55 -2.06 8.96
C PHE A 243 14.28 -2.23 7.45
N GLU A 244 14.16 -1.16 6.66
CA GLU A 244 14.01 -1.21 5.20
C GLU A 244 15.19 -1.93 4.52
N GLY A 245 16.42 -1.75 5.04
CA GLY A 245 17.59 -2.50 4.58
C GLY A 245 17.42 -4.00 4.73
N LEU A 246 16.89 -4.46 5.88
CA LEU A 246 16.57 -5.87 6.11
C LEU A 246 15.43 -6.34 5.20
N LEU A 247 14.35 -5.55 5.05
CA LEU A 247 13.24 -5.93 4.19
C LEU A 247 13.67 -6.16 2.74
N ASN A 248 14.56 -5.29 2.23
CA ASN A 248 15.10 -5.42 0.88
C ASN A 248 16.12 -6.57 0.74
N GLY A 249 16.86 -6.91 1.80
CA GLY A 249 17.89 -7.94 1.76
C GLY A 249 17.42 -9.36 2.12
N LEU A 250 16.42 -9.48 2.99
CA LEU A 250 15.99 -10.72 3.64
C LEU A 250 14.49 -11.00 3.45
N GLY A 251 13.77 -10.09 2.79
CA GLY A 251 12.34 -10.18 2.58
C GLY A 251 11.53 -9.48 3.67
N ILE A 252 10.22 -9.40 3.45
CA ILE A 252 9.32 -8.58 4.26
C ILE A 252 8.87 -9.21 5.59
N GLY A 253 9.27 -10.47 5.85
CA GLY A 253 8.78 -11.35 6.92
C GLY A 253 8.71 -10.72 8.32
N LEU A 254 7.67 -11.08 9.06
CA LEU A 254 7.58 -10.97 10.53
C LEU A 254 8.58 -11.91 11.24
N SER A 255 9.25 -12.80 10.51
CA SER A 255 10.33 -13.65 11.00
C SER A 255 11.36 -12.92 11.88
N ARG A 256 11.71 -11.67 11.56
CA ARG A 256 12.61 -10.89 12.43
C ARG A 256 12.01 -10.55 13.80
N ILE A 257 10.72 -10.26 13.86
CA ILE A 257 10.04 -10.08 15.15
C ILE A 257 9.96 -11.43 15.89
N MET A 258 9.78 -12.54 15.18
CA MET A 258 9.80 -13.86 15.79
C MET A 258 11.14 -14.17 16.46
N GLU A 259 12.25 -13.93 15.75
CA GLU A 259 13.61 -14.10 16.30
C GLU A 259 13.82 -13.23 17.56
N MET A 260 13.37 -11.97 17.54
CA MET A 260 13.43 -11.10 18.71
C MET A 260 12.57 -11.60 19.86
N ALA A 261 11.41 -12.19 19.55
CA ALA A 261 10.47 -12.74 20.52
C ALA A 261 10.95 -14.03 21.21
N GLU A 262 11.90 -14.76 20.62
CA GLU A 262 12.61 -15.87 21.28
C GLU A 262 13.52 -15.37 22.41
N VAL A 263 14.07 -14.16 22.27
CA VAL A 263 14.96 -13.54 23.27
C VAL A 263 14.17 -12.78 24.33
N ASP A 264 13.13 -12.06 23.93
CA ASP A 264 12.32 -11.23 24.82
C ASP A 264 10.83 -11.35 24.49
N ALA A 265 10.08 -11.86 25.47
CA ALA A 265 8.65 -12.13 25.33
C ALA A 265 7.81 -10.87 25.04
N GLN A 266 8.29 -9.66 25.33
CA GLN A 266 7.52 -8.44 25.02
C GLN A 266 7.26 -8.29 23.52
N TYR A 267 8.14 -8.77 22.64
CA TYR A 267 7.95 -8.66 21.18
C TYR A 267 6.87 -9.59 20.62
N ARG A 268 6.33 -10.49 21.46
CA ARG A 268 5.15 -11.32 21.15
C ARG A 268 3.86 -10.47 21.12
N GLU A 269 3.88 -9.26 21.69
CA GLU A 269 2.71 -8.39 21.80
C GLU A 269 2.64 -7.36 20.66
N LYS A 270 1.41 -7.16 20.13
CA LYS A 270 1.12 -6.07 19.21
C LYS A 270 1.24 -4.73 19.90
N GLY A 271 1.75 -3.73 19.19
CA GLY A 271 1.89 -2.38 19.74
C GLY A 271 3.00 -2.20 20.76
N VAL A 272 4.00 -3.07 20.71
CA VAL A 272 5.28 -2.87 21.40
C VAL A 272 6.24 -2.09 20.50
N VAL A 273 7.07 -1.25 21.11
CA VAL A 273 8.14 -0.51 20.42
C VAL A 273 9.29 -1.48 20.15
N VAL A 274 9.59 -1.70 18.87
CA VAL A 274 10.65 -2.62 18.45
C VAL A 274 11.92 -1.81 18.20
N PRO A 275 12.98 -1.98 19.01
CA PRO A 275 14.26 -1.36 18.75
C PRO A 275 14.94 -2.07 17.57
N TYR A 276 15.60 -1.28 16.73
CA TYR A 276 16.50 -1.76 15.69
C TYR A 276 17.70 -0.82 15.75
N ASP A 277 18.53 -1.03 16.76
CA ASP A 277 19.87 -0.45 16.84
C ASP A 277 20.86 -1.56 16.46
N ASP A 278 21.84 -1.21 15.63
CA ASP A 278 22.81 -2.07 14.94
C ASP A 278 23.25 -3.35 15.69
N TYR A 279 23.09 -4.50 15.02
CA TYR A 279 23.85 -5.73 15.28
C TYR A 279 25.16 -5.75 14.48
#